data_AF-A0A1Z1MIC2-F1
#
_entry.id   AF-A0A1Z1MIC2-F1
#
_cell.length_a   1.000
_cell.length_b   1.000
_cell.length_c   1.000
_cell.angle_alpha   90.00
_cell.angle_beta   90.00
_cell.angle_gamma   90.00
#
_symmetry.space_group_name_H-M   'P 1'
#
loop_
_entity.id
_entity.type
_entity.pdbx_description
1 polymer ?
#
loop_
_entity_poly.entity_id
_entity_poly.type
_entity_poly.pdbx_seq_one_letter_code
_entity_poly.pdbx_strand_id
1 'polypeptide(L)' 'MKTASQKKIKRKNGFLSRMKTKSGQKILNQKRKKGRKITN' A
#
# COMPACT_ATOMS: atom_id res chain seq x y z
N MET A 1 -4.61 -23.17 1.97
CA MET A 1 -4.98 -22.25 3.07
C MET A 1 -5.26 -20.86 2.53
N LYS A 2 -6.50 -20.35 2.55
CA LYS A 2 -6.79 -18.95 2.16
C LYS A 2 -6.40 -18.03 3.33
N THR A 3 -5.23 -17.40 3.24
CA THR A 3 -4.57 -16.67 4.33
C THR A 3 -5.24 -15.34 4.72
N ALA A 4 -5.98 -14.67 3.83
CA ALA A 4 -6.85 -13.53 4.16
C ALA A 4 -7.85 -13.22 3.04
N SER A 5 -9.01 -12.66 3.40
CA SER A 5 -9.95 -12.09 2.42
C SER A 5 -9.33 -10.90 1.69
N GLN A 6 -9.57 -10.78 0.38
CA GLN A 6 -9.13 -9.65 -0.46
C GLN A 6 -9.52 -8.29 0.13
N LYS A 7 -10.69 -8.22 0.77
CA LYS A 7 -11.18 -7.01 1.47
C LYS A 7 -10.23 -6.59 2.60
N LYS A 8 -9.70 -7.56 3.37
CA LYS A 8 -8.74 -7.29 4.46
C LYS A 8 -7.39 -6.85 3.91
N ILE A 9 -6.94 -7.42 2.79
CA ILE A 9 -5.69 -7.06 2.12
C ILE A 9 -5.74 -5.61 1.62
N LYS A 10 -6.79 -5.22 0.89
CA LYS A 10 -6.95 -3.85 0.38
C LYS A 10 -7.00 -2.80 1.49
N ARG A 11 -7.66 -3.09 2.61
CA ARG A 11 -7.71 -2.18 3.77
C ARG A 11 -6.34 -1.99 4.43
N LYS A 12 -5.55 -3.05 4.57
CA LYS A 12 -4.23 -2.97 5.19
C LYS A 12 -3.17 -2.37 4.25
N ASN A 13 -3.20 -2.74 2.97
CA ASN A 13 -2.08 -2.48 2.05
C ASN A 13 -2.41 -1.59 0.86
N GLY A 14 -3.67 -1.26 0.64
CA GLY A 14 -4.12 -0.51 -0.53
C GLY A 14 -3.61 0.93 -0.56
N PHE A 15 -3.62 1.51 -1.76
CA PHE A 15 -3.12 2.86 -2.00
C PHE A 15 -3.73 3.92 -1.06
N LEU A 16 -5.06 3.94 -0.90
CA LEU A 16 -5.76 4.92 -0.07
C LEU A 16 -5.35 4.81 1.42
N SER A 17 -5.13 3.60 1.91
CA SER A 17 -4.62 3.36 3.27
C SER A 17 -3.24 3.96 3.46
N ARG A 18 -2.36 3.87 2.45
CA ARG A 18 -1.03 4.49 2.46
C ARG A 18 -1.08 6.01 2.35
N MET A 19 -2.05 6.58 1.64
CA MET A 19 -2.20 8.03 1.52
C MET A 19 -2.70 8.70 2.82
N LYS A 20 -3.41 7.96 3.69
CA LYS A 20 -3.99 8.51 4.93
C LYS A 20 -2.95 9.01 5.94
N THR A 21 -1.77 8.41 5.99
CA THR A 21 -0.74 8.72 7.01
C THR A 21 0.52 9.30 6.39
N LYS A 22 1.21 10.20 7.11
CA LYS A 22 2.50 10.76 6.67
C LYS A 22 3.55 9.66 6.41
N SER A 23 3.58 8.62 7.25
CA SER A 23 4.48 7.47 7.07
C SER A 23 4.14 6.65 5.83
N GLY A 24 2.84 6.43 5.55
CA GLY A 24 2.40 5.73 4.34
C GLY A 24 2.77 6.49 3.06
N GLN A 25 2.61 7.81 3.05
CA GLN A 25 3.03 8.68 1.94
C GLN A 25 4.55 8.60 1.71
N LYS A 26 5.37 8.59 2.78
CA LYS A 26 6.83 8.39 2.67
C LYS A 26 7.18 7.06 2.00
N ILE A 27 6.48 5.97 2.35
CA ILE A 27 6.68 4.65 1.72
C ILE A 27 6.36 4.71 0.22
N LEU A 28 5.28 5.37 -0.17
CA LEU A 28 4.92 5.54 -1.59
C LEU A 28 5.99 6.34 -2.34
N ASN A 29 6.51 7.40 -1.74
CA ASN A 29 7.57 8.21 -2.33
C ASN A 29 8.90 7.44 -2.46
N GLN A 30 9.25 6.60 -1.50
CA GLN A 30 10.41 5.70 -1.63
C GLN A 30 10.22 4.67 -2.75
N LYS A 31 9.02 4.10 -2.87
CA LYS A 31 8.68 3.19 -3.98
C LYS A 31 8.77 3.88 -5.35
N ARG A 32 8.30 5.13 -5.45
CA ARG A 32 8.43 5.98 -6.64
C ARG A 32 9.89 6.19 -7.02
N LYS A 33 10.72 6.60 -6.06
CA LYS A 33 12.17 6.78 -6.26
C LYS A 33 12.86 5.50 -6.75
N LYS A 34 12.41 4.33 -6.27
CA LYS A 34 12.92 3.03 -6.71
C LYS A 34 12.36 2.55 -8.05
N GLY A 35 11.37 3.23 -8.64
CA GLY A 35 10.70 2.80 -9.87
C GLY A 35 9.74 1.61 -9.68
N ARG A 36 9.28 1.33 -8.45
CA ARG A 36 8.32 0.24 -8.19
C ARG A 36 6.91 0.66 -8.55
N LYS A 37 6.18 -0.21 -9.25
CA LYS A 37 4.75 -0.03 -9.52
C LYS A 37 3.98 0.14 -8.20
N ILE A 38 3.18 1.21 -8.13
CA ILE A 38 2.48 1.65 -6.91
C ILE A 38 1.06 1.05 -6.82
N THR A 39 0.79 -0.02 -7.55
CA THR A 39 -0.56 -0.59 -7.64
C THR A 39 -0.73 -1.72 -6.64
N ASN A 40 -1.63 -1.53 -5.67
CA ASN A 40 -2.31 -2.55 -4.85
C ASN A 40 -3.68 -2.01 -4.42
#